data_AF-A0A0U5GRL8-F1
#
_entry.id   AF-A0A0U5GRL8-F1
#
_cell.length_a   1.000
_cell.length_b   1.000
_cell.length_c   1.000
_cell.angle_alpha   90.00
_cell.angle_beta   90.00
_cell.angle_gamma   90.00
#
_symmetry.space_group_name_H-M   'P 1'
#
loop_
_entity.id
_entity.type
_entity.pdbx_description
1 polymer ?
#
loop_
_entity_poly.entity_id
_entity_poly.type
_entity_poly.pdbx_seq_one_letter_code
_entity_poly.pdbx_strand_id
1 'polypeptide(L)'
;MTPSAIRLGASNPSPRTIQTALKYWPKPSNDNVTIDFRKPGAEERFSELESIEENHAVTIRDIRSLGDGEQPTLEKNGFQYIHDPVPGYEEREHWDEKRIAKFFLPRTEELVSKLFP
;
A
#
# COMPACT_ATOMS: atom_id res chain seq x y z
N MET A 1 8.21 -36.73 15.91
CA MET A 1 8.33 -35.58 14.99
C MET A 1 7.31 -34.54 15.44
N THR A 2 7.76 -33.50 16.12
CA THR A 2 6.95 -32.35 16.53
C THR A 2 7.13 -31.25 15.49
N PRO A 3 6.06 -30.59 15.01
CA PRO A 3 6.22 -29.43 14.15
C PRO A 3 6.85 -28.29 14.96
N SER A 4 8.01 -27.82 14.53
CA SER A 4 8.65 -26.63 15.07
C SER A 4 7.82 -25.41 14.71
N ALA A 5 7.08 -24.87 15.68
CA ALA A 5 6.52 -23.53 15.57
C ALA A 5 7.68 -22.53 15.52
N ILE A 6 7.76 -21.75 14.45
CA ILE A 6 8.64 -20.59 14.35
C ILE A 6 8.15 -19.60 15.41
N ARG A 7 8.81 -19.55 16.56
CA ARG A 7 8.66 -18.45 17.50
C ARG A 7 9.32 -17.23 16.87
N LEU A 8 8.50 -16.34 16.29
CA LEU A 8 8.93 -14.98 16.01
C LEU A 8 9.23 -14.32 17.36
N GLY A 9 10.50 -14.28 17.72
CA GLY A 9 10.96 -13.57 18.91
C GLY A 9 10.52 -12.12 18.81
N ALA A 10 9.99 -11.60 19.92
CA ALA A 10 9.75 -10.18 20.10
C ALA A 10 11.09 -9.44 20.08
N SER A 11 11.55 -9.06 18.90
CA SER A 11 12.55 -8.02 18.73
C SER A 11 11.80 -6.72 18.47
N ASN A 12 12.01 -5.71 19.31
CA ASN A 12 11.50 -4.37 19.07
C ASN A 12 11.83 -3.98 17.61
N PRO A 13 10.84 -3.67 16.76
CA PRO A 13 11.13 -3.34 15.38
C PRO A 13 11.85 -2.00 15.38
N SER A 14 13.14 -1.99 15.02
CA SER A 14 13.77 -0.77 14.55
C SER A 14 13.03 -0.33 13.28
N PRO A 15 12.85 0.99 13.04
CA PRO A 15 12.09 1.47 11.89
C PRO A 15 12.66 0.91 10.59
N ARG A 16 11.95 -0.04 9.99
CA ARG A 16 12.41 -0.67 8.75
C ARG A 16 12.32 0.38 7.64
N THR A 17 13.43 0.61 6.98
CA THR A 17 13.52 1.54 5.87
C THR A 17 13.74 0.75 4.59
N ILE A 18 12.98 1.08 3.55
CA ILE A 18 13.02 0.41 2.25
C ILE A 18 13.63 1.40 1.26
N GLN A 19 14.77 1.04 0.68
CA GLN A 19 15.33 1.74 -0.47
C GLN A 19 14.68 1.19 -1.74
N THR A 20 14.11 2.06 -2.55
CA THR A 20 13.46 1.70 -3.81
C THR A 20 13.59 2.84 -4.83
N ALA A 21 13.09 2.66 -6.04
CA ALA A 21 12.97 3.71 -7.03
C ALA A 21 11.50 3.96 -7.36
N LEU A 22 11.10 5.23 -7.44
CA LEU A 22 9.84 5.64 -8.05
C LEU A 22 10.07 5.94 -9.52
N LYS A 23 9.17 5.43 -10.34
CA LYS A 23 9.15 5.60 -11.78
C LYS A 23 8.23 6.75 -12.14
N TYR A 24 8.78 7.80 -12.73
CA TYR A 24 8.02 8.94 -13.18
C TYR A 24 8.10 9.05 -14.70
N TRP A 25 6.95 9.33 -15.30
CA TRP A 25 6.88 9.72 -16.69
C TRP A 25 7.00 11.24 -16.75
N PRO A 26 8.02 11.80 -17.40
CA PRO A 26 8.10 13.25 -17.56
C PRO A 26 6.88 13.72 -18.33
N LYS A 27 6.39 14.90 -17.96
CA LYS A 27 5.19 15.47 -18.59
C LYS A 27 5.47 15.62 -20.09
N PRO A 28 4.73 14.92 -20.97
CA PRO A 28 5.01 15.01 -22.40
C PRO A 28 4.76 16.45 -22.86
N SER A 29 5.64 16.96 -23.72
CA SER A 29 5.60 18.33 -24.23
C SER A 29 4.46 18.56 -25.24
N ASN A 30 3.78 17.50 -25.69
CA ASN A 30 2.58 17.53 -26.54
C ASN A 30 1.68 16.31 -26.26
N ASP A 31 0.42 16.41 -26.73
CA ASP A 31 -0.74 15.52 -26.53
C ASP A 31 -0.49 14.00 -26.42
N ASN A 32 -1.39 13.34 -25.68
CA ASN A 32 -1.49 11.89 -25.45
C ASN A 32 -0.90 11.02 -26.59
N VAL A 33 0.19 10.32 -26.29
CA VAL A 33 0.80 9.34 -27.22
C VAL A 33 -0.01 8.05 -27.19
N THR A 34 -0.61 7.68 -28.32
CA THR A 34 -1.33 6.40 -28.48
C THR A 34 -0.49 5.42 -29.30
N ILE A 35 -0.22 4.24 -28.75
CA ILE A 35 0.48 3.15 -29.45
C ILE A 35 -0.55 2.09 -29.86
N ASP A 36 -0.60 1.74 -31.16
CA ASP A 36 -1.37 0.61 -31.68
C ASP A 36 -0.44 -0.58 -31.95
N PHE A 37 -0.47 -1.58 -31.06
CA PHE A 37 0.35 -2.80 -31.14
C PHE A 37 0.04 -3.72 -32.33
N ARG A 38 -0.96 -3.40 -33.16
CA ARG A 38 -1.23 -4.14 -34.40
C ARG A 38 -0.42 -3.62 -35.59
N LYS A 39 0.26 -2.48 -35.44
CA LYS A 39 1.09 -1.88 -36.50
C LYS A 39 2.54 -2.31 -36.34
N PRO A 40 3.26 -2.53 -37.45
CA PRO A 40 4.70 -2.76 -37.38
C PRO A 40 5.40 -1.56 -36.73
N GLY A 41 6.39 -1.83 -35.86
CA GLY A 41 7.16 -0.82 -35.14
C GLY A 41 6.51 -0.31 -33.84
N ALA A 42 5.45 -0.94 -33.35
CA ALA A 42 4.82 -0.57 -32.08
C ALA A 42 5.71 -0.89 -30.87
N GLU A 43 6.39 -2.04 -30.87
CA GLU A 43 7.32 -2.46 -29.83
C GLU A 43 8.52 -1.51 -29.72
N GLU A 44 9.04 -1.03 -30.85
CA GLU A 44 10.15 -0.07 -30.90
C GLU A 44 9.72 1.26 -30.28
N ARG A 45 8.56 1.78 -30.66
CA ARG A 45 7.99 3.00 -30.06
C ARG A 45 7.67 2.86 -28.57
N PHE A 46 7.21 1.69 -28.14
CA PHE A 46 6.98 1.42 -26.72
C PHE A 46 8.30 1.43 -25.94
N SER A 47 9.35 0.82 -26.49
CA SER A 47 10.69 0.82 -25.90
C SER A 47 11.28 2.23 -25.81
N GLU A 48 11.07 3.06 -26.83
CA GLU A 48 11.47 4.47 -26.80
C GLU A 48 10.74 5.22 -25.68
N LEU A 49 9.44 5.00 -25.48
CA LEU A 49 8.71 5.59 -24.37
C LEU A 49 9.25 5.12 -23.02
N GLU A 50 9.47 3.83 -22.81
CA GLU A 50 10.06 3.33 -21.56
C GLU A 50 11.43 3.93 -21.28
N SER A 51 12.22 4.27 -22.31
CA SER A 51 13.53 4.91 -22.13
C SER A 51 13.47 6.33 -21.60
N ILE A 52 12.30 6.98 -21.68
CA ILE A 52 12.05 8.35 -21.18
C ILE A 52 11.64 8.32 -19.70
N GLU A 53 11.39 7.14 -19.12
CA GLU A 53 11.04 6.97 -17.72
C GLU A 53 12.18 7.40 -16.78
N GLU A 54 11.89 8.37 -15.90
CA GLU A 54 12.83 8.86 -14.90
C GLU A 54 12.69 8.04 -13.61
N ASN A 55 13.79 7.42 -13.18
CA ASN A 55 13.86 6.66 -11.94
C ASN A 55 14.43 7.55 -10.82
N HIS A 56 13.61 7.82 -9.80
CA HIS A 56 14.02 8.57 -8.62
C HIS A 56 14.23 7.61 -7.46
N ALA A 57 15.47 7.46 -7.01
CA ALA A 57 15.78 6.71 -5.81
C ALA A 57 15.11 7.38 -4.60
N VAL A 58 14.28 6.62 -3.89
CA VAL A 58 13.59 7.07 -2.68
C VAL A 58 13.82 6.13 -1.53
N THR A 59 13.75 6.69 -0.35
CA THR A 59 13.82 5.96 0.90
C THR A 59 12.44 6.03 1.54
N ILE A 60 11.74 4.89 1.59
CA ILE A 60 10.40 4.78 2.17
C ILE A 60 10.53 4.21 3.58
N ARG A 61 10.03 4.94 4.57
CA ARG A 61 9.95 4.47 5.96
C ARG A 61 8.74 3.56 6.11
N ASP A 62 8.93 2.32 6.56
CA ASP A 62 7.82 1.41 6.84
C ASP A 62 7.15 1.83 8.16
N ILE A 63 5.98 2.47 8.00
CA ILE A 63 5.25 3.06 9.12
C ILE A 63 4.66 2.03 10.10
N ARG A 64 4.51 0.77 9.66
CA ARG A 64 3.99 -0.32 10.49
C ARG A 64 5.05 -0.88 11.45
N SER A 65 6.31 -0.56 11.19
CA SER A 65 7.45 -0.98 12.01
C SER A 65 7.83 0.08 13.06
N LEU A 66 7.07 1.17 13.19
CA LEU A 66 7.30 2.13 14.27
C LEU A 66 6.73 1.53 15.56
N GLY A 67 7.59 1.42 16.58
CA GLY A 67 7.15 1.01 17.92
C GLY A 67 6.15 1.99 18.54
N ASP A 68 5.61 1.63 19.70
CA ASP A 68 4.49 2.33 20.35
C ASP A 68 4.69 3.85 20.56
N GLY A 69 5.94 4.32 20.61
CA GLY A 69 6.27 5.74 20.81
C GLY A 69 6.18 6.63 19.57
N GLU A 70 6.05 6.05 18.36
CA GLU A 70 5.97 6.82 17.12
C GLU A 70 4.76 6.41 16.25
N GLN A 71 3.69 5.89 16.87
CA GLN A 71 2.50 5.55 16.12
C GLN A 71 1.93 6.77 15.38
N PRO A 72 1.47 6.60 14.12
CA PRO A 72 0.92 7.71 13.35
C PRO A 72 -0.32 8.26 14.05
N THR A 73 -0.39 9.58 14.15
CA THR A 73 -1.52 10.32 14.72
C THR A 73 -2.16 11.18 13.64
N LEU A 74 -3.46 11.44 13.75
CA LEU A 74 -4.14 12.33 12.80
C LEU A 74 -3.49 13.71 12.74
N GLU A 75 -3.09 14.27 13.88
CA GLU A 75 -2.51 15.62 13.97
C GLU A 75 -1.15 15.73 13.27
N LYS A 76 -0.28 14.70 13.41
CA LYS A 76 1.07 14.74 12.83
C LYS A 76 1.15 14.16 11.43
N ASN A 77 0.33 13.16 11.13
CA ASN A 77 0.47 12.33 9.92
C ASN A 77 -0.74 12.41 8.99
N GLY A 78 -1.86 12.99 9.42
CA GLY A 78 -3.12 13.00 8.67
C GLY A 78 -3.85 11.66 8.63
N PHE A 79 -3.32 10.63 9.31
CA PHE A 79 -3.93 9.31 9.46
C PHE A 79 -3.48 8.67 10.77
N GLN A 80 -4.24 7.67 11.23
CA GLN A 80 -3.92 6.85 12.39
C GLN A 80 -4.24 5.39 12.09
N TYR A 81 -3.43 4.46 12.61
CA TYR A 81 -3.76 3.05 12.61
C TYR A 81 -4.46 2.67 13.91
N ILE A 82 -5.62 2.04 13.79
CA ILE A 82 -6.36 1.47 14.92
C ILE A 82 -6.51 -0.02 14.65
N HIS A 83 -6.05 -0.83 15.59
CA HIS A 83 -6.31 -2.26 15.56
C HIS A 83 -7.70 -2.55 16.12
N ASP A 84 -8.71 -2.60 15.25
CA ASP A 84 -10.06 -3.05 15.60
C ASP A 84 -10.26 -4.52 15.20
N PRO A 85 -10.36 -5.46 16.16
CA PRO A 85 -10.62 -6.86 15.84
C PRO A 85 -12.01 -7.01 15.22
N VAL A 86 -12.06 -7.60 14.04
CA VAL A 86 -13.30 -7.81 13.29
C VAL A 86 -13.82 -9.24 13.54
N PRO A 87 -14.95 -9.41 14.26
CA PRO A 87 -15.54 -10.72 14.48
C PRO A 87 -15.93 -11.37 13.14
N GLY A 88 -15.58 -12.64 12.94
CA GLY A 88 -15.90 -13.39 11.73
C GLY A 88 -14.92 -13.19 10.55
N TYR A 89 -13.86 -12.40 10.72
CA TYR A 89 -12.81 -12.26 9.70
C TYR A 89 -11.99 -13.55 9.47
N GLU A 90 -12.07 -14.52 10.39
CA GLU A 90 -11.45 -15.85 10.23
C GLU A 90 -12.01 -16.62 9.01
N GLU A 91 -13.24 -16.29 8.56
CA GLU A 91 -13.86 -16.87 7.37
C GLU A 91 -13.55 -16.07 6.08
N ARG A 92 -12.42 -15.34 6.03
CA ARG A 92 -12.01 -14.44 4.93
C ARG A 92 -12.09 -15.03 3.52
N GLU A 93 -12.00 -16.34 3.39
CA GLU A 93 -12.10 -17.05 2.10
C GLU A 93 -13.46 -16.88 1.42
N HIS A 94 -14.50 -16.48 2.17
CA HIS A 94 -15.86 -16.23 1.66
C HIS A 94 -16.17 -14.74 1.46
N TRP A 95 -15.17 -13.87 1.57
CA TRP A 95 -15.35 -12.44 1.43
C TRP A 95 -15.15 -12.02 -0.03
N ASP A 96 -16.23 -11.55 -0.64
CA ASP A 96 -16.20 -10.84 -1.91
C ASP A 96 -16.21 -9.31 -1.66
N GLU A 97 -15.92 -8.52 -2.70
CA GLU A 97 -15.88 -7.05 -2.61
C GLU A 97 -17.16 -6.45 -2.02
N LYS A 98 -18.33 -7.00 -2.38
CA LYS A 98 -19.63 -6.51 -1.90
C LYS A 98 -19.82 -6.78 -0.41
N ARG A 99 -19.41 -7.96 0.07
CA ARG A 99 -19.45 -8.34 1.48
C ARG A 99 -18.46 -7.52 2.30
N ILE A 100 -17.26 -7.29 1.77
CA ILE A 100 -16.26 -6.41 2.38
C ILE A 100 -16.86 -5.01 2.56
N ALA A 101 -17.38 -4.40 1.50
CA ALA A 101 -17.95 -3.06 1.58
C ALA A 101 -19.13 -2.98 2.55
N LYS A 102 -20.08 -3.93 2.46
CA LYS A 102 -21.28 -3.95 3.30
C LYS A 102 -20.95 -4.10 4.79
N PHE A 103 -19.91 -4.86 5.12
CA PHE A 103 -19.53 -5.12 6.50
C PHE A 103 -18.61 -4.04 7.07
N PHE A 104 -17.54 -3.67 6.35
CA PHE A 104 -16.51 -2.79 6.88
C PHE A 104 -16.88 -1.31 6.84
N LEU A 105 -17.65 -0.83 5.86
CA LEU A 105 -17.99 0.60 5.78
C LEU A 105 -18.77 1.09 7.01
N PRO A 106 -19.90 0.47 7.42
CA PRO A 106 -20.65 0.94 8.58
C PRO A 106 -19.84 0.82 9.88
N ARG A 107 -19.07 -0.27 10.02
CA ARG A 107 -18.22 -0.48 11.20
C ARG A 107 -17.10 0.55 11.30
N THR A 108 -16.54 0.95 10.16
CA THR A 108 -15.53 2.02 10.10
C THR A 108 -16.14 3.36 10.51
N GLU A 109 -17.35 3.69 10.03
CA GLU A 109 -18.07 4.90 10.43
C GLU A 109 -18.37 4.92 11.95
N GLU A 110 -18.81 3.80 12.51
CA GLU A 110 -19.00 3.65 13.95
C GLU A 110 -17.70 3.82 14.73
N LEU A 111 -16.60 3.24 14.24
CA LEU A 111 -15.29 3.34 14.88
C LEU A 111 -14.79 4.79 14.89
N VAL A 112 -14.90 5.49 13.76
CA VAL A 112 -14.54 6.91 13.66
C VAL A 112 -15.39 7.74 14.64
N SER A 113 -16.70 7.50 14.69
CA SER A 113 -17.60 8.23 15.59
C SER A 113 -17.29 8.02 17.08
N LYS A 114 -16.79 6.83 17.46
CA LYS A 114 -16.37 6.53 18.85
C LYS A 114 -15.07 7.21 19.24
N LEU A 115 -14.15 7.37 18.28
CA LEU A 115 -12.81 7.91 18.54
C LEU A 115 -12.77 9.44 18.42
N PHE A 116 -13.67 10.02 17.63
CA PHE A 116 -13.71 11.45 17.33
C PHE A 116 -15.15 11.99 17.47
N PRO A 117 -15.60 12.28 18.71
CA PRO A 117 -16.91 12.88 18.96
C PRO A 117 -17.02 14.34 18.51
#